data_AF-A0A950B5X5-F1
#
_entry.id   AF-A0A950B5X5-F1
#
_cell.length_a   1.000
_cell.length_b   1.000
_cell.length_c   1.000
_cell.angle_alpha   90.00
_cell.angle_beta   90.00
_cell.angle_gamma   90.00
#
_symmetry.space_group_name_H-M   'P 1'
#
loop_
_entity.id
_entity.type
_entity.pdbx_description
1 polymer ?
#
loop_
_entity_poly.entity_id
_entity_poly.type
_entity_poly.pdbx_seq_one_letter_code
_entity_poly.pdbx_strand_id
1 'polypeptide(L)'
;MPSNFARYLTFVLLSLALTLPYAVVNHTYPIPTFYAEFVALTLYVLVGAATLMLVRPARSGGGFASPTVALVPLLFGLLLVVQTFALPLTEPSMNWLGAGYLLAAFLATHAGYTISRARLMQTALVWGAFALQVGGLFAVFSQVIQLFHLETKVTPLVVAYNITVERRPFGNMAQANHLASYIAFAMAGA
;
A
#
# COMPACT_ATOMS: atom_id res chain seq x y z
N MET A 1 18.30 -16.06 15.37
CA MET A 1 17.07 -16.13 14.52
C MET A 1 16.10 -15.05 14.99
N PRO A 2 15.38 -14.35 14.09
CA PRO A 2 14.41 -13.34 14.49
C PRO A 2 13.28 -13.96 15.32
N SER A 3 12.71 -13.20 16.27
CA SER A 3 11.62 -13.69 17.11
C SER A 3 10.37 -14.00 16.26
N ASN A 4 9.58 -14.99 16.69
CA ASN A 4 8.33 -15.32 16.00
C ASN A 4 7.38 -14.11 15.93
N PHE A 5 7.34 -13.31 17.00
CA PHE A 5 6.58 -12.06 17.02
C PHE A 5 6.98 -11.11 15.89
N ALA A 6 8.28 -10.81 15.72
CA ALA A 6 8.74 -9.90 14.68
C ALA A 6 8.43 -10.41 13.27
N ARG A 7 8.52 -11.73 13.05
CA ARG A 7 8.18 -12.37 11.77
C ARG A 7 6.69 -12.21 11.45
N TYR A 8 5.81 -12.62 12.36
CA TYR A 8 4.37 -12.55 12.12
C TYR A 8 3.88 -11.11 12.04
N LEU A 9 4.39 -10.21 12.88
CA LEU A 9 4.06 -8.78 12.80
C LEU A 9 4.42 -8.22 11.42
N THR A 10 5.61 -8.52 10.90
CA THR A 10 6.05 -8.09 9.57
C THR A 10 5.11 -8.58 8.48
N PHE A 11 4.78 -9.88 8.46
CA PHE A 11 3.96 -10.44 7.39
C PHE A 11 2.49 -10.05 7.48
N VAL A 12 1.93 -9.95 8.68
CA VAL A 12 0.57 -9.42 8.87
C VAL A 12 0.49 -7.98 8.36
N LEU A 13 1.44 -7.11 8.75
CA LEU A 13 1.46 -5.74 8.27
C LEU A 13 1.67 -5.65 6.76
N LEU A 14 2.50 -6.53 6.17
CA LEU A 14 2.66 -6.61 4.72
C LEU A 14 1.35 -7.02 4.04
N SER A 15 0.65 -8.04 4.54
CA SER A 15 -0.65 -8.46 4.02
C SER A 15 -1.69 -7.35 4.13
N LEU A 16 -1.70 -6.60 5.23
CA LEU A 16 -2.57 -5.43 5.38
C LEU A 16 -2.21 -4.32 4.39
N ALA A 17 -0.92 -4.00 4.22
CA ALA A 17 -0.44 -3.00 3.25
C ALA A 17 -0.85 -3.35 1.81
N LEU A 18 -0.91 -4.64 1.49
CA LEU A 18 -1.30 -5.14 0.17
C LEU A 18 -2.83 -5.26 -0.01
N THR A 19 -3.65 -5.03 1.02
CA THR A 19 -5.10 -5.26 0.96
C THR A 19 -5.94 -4.05 1.38
N LEU A 20 -5.68 -3.49 2.56
CA LEU A 20 -6.49 -2.45 3.17
C LEU A 20 -6.63 -1.17 2.34
N PRO A 21 -5.56 -0.61 1.73
CA PRO A 21 -5.68 0.60 0.92
C PRO A 21 -6.72 0.48 -0.20
N TYR A 22 -6.83 -0.72 -0.78
CA TYR A 22 -7.74 -1.02 -1.89
C TYR A 22 -9.18 -1.31 -1.44
N ALA A 23 -9.41 -1.42 -0.12
CA ALA A 23 -10.71 -1.67 0.48
C ALA A 23 -11.34 -0.42 1.12
N VAL A 24 -10.65 0.74 1.11
CA VAL A 24 -11.15 1.98 1.72
C VAL A 24 -12.42 2.47 1.00
N VAL A 25 -13.54 2.48 1.72
CA VAL A 25 -14.87 2.83 1.18
C VAL A 25 -15.11 4.34 1.13
N ASN A 26 -14.48 5.09 2.01
CA ASN A 26 -14.73 6.52 2.14
C ASN A 26 -14.10 7.30 0.98
N HIS A 27 -14.94 8.00 0.22
CA HIS A 27 -14.55 8.94 -0.82
C HIS A 27 -15.43 10.18 -0.73
N THR A 28 -14.85 11.38 -0.75
CA THR A 28 -15.62 12.61 -0.90
C THR A 28 -15.60 13.02 -2.37
N TYR A 29 -16.76 13.28 -2.97
CA TYR A 29 -16.86 13.87 -4.30
C TYR A 29 -17.11 15.37 -4.17
N PRO A 30 -16.57 16.24 -5.05
CA PRO A 30 -15.78 15.96 -6.26
C PRO A 30 -14.24 16.00 -6.06
N ILE A 31 -13.76 16.29 -4.85
CA ILE A 31 -12.33 16.46 -4.56
C ILE A 31 -11.70 15.11 -4.22
N PRO A 32 -10.58 14.69 -4.85
CA PRO A 32 -9.92 13.44 -4.49
C PRO A 32 -9.55 13.45 -3.00
N THR A 33 -10.19 12.60 -2.22
CA THR A 33 -9.80 12.35 -0.84
C THR A 33 -8.76 11.25 -0.78
N PHE A 34 -7.59 11.58 -0.24
CA PHE A 34 -6.42 10.70 -0.22
C PHE A 34 -6.43 9.65 0.91
N TYR A 35 -7.61 9.18 1.32
CA TYR A 35 -7.75 8.28 2.47
C TYR A 35 -7.02 6.95 2.24
N ALA A 36 -7.16 6.35 1.06
CA ALA A 36 -6.47 5.11 0.71
C ALA A 36 -4.95 5.29 0.72
N GLU A 37 -4.49 6.46 0.31
CA GLU A 37 -3.09 6.85 0.22
C GLU A 37 -2.47 7.06 1.61
N PHE A 38 -3.20 7.70 2.53
CA PHE A 38 -2.78 7.81 3.93
C PHE A 38 -2.76 6.44 4.61
N VAL A 39 -3.72 5.57 4.33
CA VAL A 39 -3.73 4.18 4.82
C VAL A 39 -2.51 3.42 4.28
N ALA A 40 -2.22 3.52 2.99
CA ALA A 40 -1.05 2.89 2.37
C ALA A 40 0.25 3.39 3.01
N LEU A 41 0.44 4.72 3.11
CA LEU A 41 1.63 5.33 3.73
C LEU A 41 1.81 4.82 5.17
N THR A 42 0.75 4.87 5.97
CA THR A 42 0.79 4.41 7.37
C THR A 42 1.20 2.95 7.45
N LEU A 43 0.62 2.08 6.62
CA LEU A 43 0.94 0.66 6.60
C LEU A 43 2.38 0.40 6.16
N TYR A 44 2.90 1.11 5.15
CA TYR A 44 4.31 0.96 4.74
C TYR A 44 5.31 1.50 5.78
N VAL A 45 4.95 2.55 6.53
CA VAL A 45 5.71 2.99 7.73
C VAL A 45 5.76 1.88 8.77
N LEU A 46 4.61 1.26 9.07
CA LEU A 46 4.54 0.15 10.03
C LEU A 46 5.29 -1.10 9.55
N VAL A 47 5.20 -1.45 8.27
CA VAL A 47 5.99 -2.54 7.66
C VAL A 47 7.48 -2.26 7.79
N GLY A 48 7.93 -1.06 7.43
CA GLY A 48 9.32 -0.65 7.60
C GLY A 48 9.78 -0.80 9.06
N ALA A 49 9.01 -0.26 10.01
CA ALA A 49 9.30 -0.36 11.44
C ALA A 49 9.35 -1.82 11.94
N ALA A 50 8.42 -2.67 11.51
CA ALA A 50 8.40 -4.09 11.87
C ALA A 50 9.61 -4.85 11.32
N THR A 51 10.04 -4.55 10.09
CA THR A 51 11.23 -5.20 9.52
C THR A 51 12.52 -4.85 10.27
N LEU A 52 12.64 -3.65 10.86
CA LEU A 52 13.79 -3.32 11.71
C LEU A 52 13.92 -4.25 12.93
N MET A 53 12.79 -4.79 13.43
CA MET A 53 12.78 -5.78 14.52
C MET A 53 13.32 -7.15 14.08
N LEU A 54 13.40 -7.44 12.77
CA LEU A 54 14.05 -8.64 12.23
C LEU A 54 15.57 -8.56 12.29
N VAL A 55 16.15 -7.34 12.27
CA VAL A 55 17.60 -7.11 12.25
C VAL A 55 18.19 -7.03 13.66
N ARG A 56 17.47 -6.43 14.62
CA ARG A 56 17.95 -6.30 16.02
C ARG A 56 18.39 -7.62 16.71
N PRO A 57 17.84 -8.80 16.39
CA PRO A 57 18.33 -10.08 16.92
C PRO A 57 19.57 -10.64 16.20
N ALA A 58 19.92 -10.13 15.02
CA ALA A 58 21.05 -10.60 14.22
C ALA A 58 22.32 -9.82 14.59
N ARG A 59 22.87 -10.10 15.78
CA ARG A 59 24.24 -9.70 16.17
C ARG A 59 25.29 -10.48 15.34
N SER A 60 25.29 -10.31 14.02
CA SER A 60 26.48 -10.57 13.20
C SER A 60 27.06 -9.21 12.86
N GLY A 61 28.35 -8.98 13.16
CA GLY A 61 29.01 -7.67 13.15
C GLY A 61 29.09 -6.90 11.82
N GLY A 62 28.23 -7.20 10.84
CA GLY A 62 28.00 -6.32 9.70
C GLY A 62 27.02 -5.22 10.08
N GLY A 63 27.43 -3.96 9.95
CA GLY A 63 26.56 -2.81 10.19
C GLY A 63 25.27 -2.86 9.36
N PHE A 64 24.30 -2.02 9.74
CA PHE A 64 23.06 -1.86 8.98
C PHE A 64 23.38 -1.33 7.57
N ALA A 65 23.37 -2.22 6.59
CA ALA A 65 23.58 -1.87 5.20
C ALA A 65 22.25 -1.42 4.58
N SER A 66 22.30 -0.38 3.75
CA SER A 66 21.16 0.13 3.00
C SER A 66 21.35 -0.19 1.51
N PRO A 67 20.31 -0.65 0.78
CA PRO A 67 20.41 -0.83 -0.65
C PRO A 67 20.54 0.52 -1.35
N THR A 68 21.58 0.72 -2.18
CA THR A 68 21.84 2.00 -2.87
C THR A 68 20.65 2.49 -3.70
N VAL A 69 19.85 1.58 -4.27
CA VAL A 69 18.64 1.93 -5.03
C VAL A 69 17.59 2.67 -4.19
N ALA A 70 17.59 2.51 -2.85
CA ALA A 70 16.69 3.26 -1.98
C ALA A 70 17.02 4.76 -1.93
N LEU A 71 18.22 5.18 -2.37
CA LEU A 71 18.53 6.60 -2.51
C LEU A 71 17.65 7.29 -3.57
N VAL A 72 17.17 6.55 -4.58
CA VAL A 72 16.33 7.12 -5.64
C VAL A 72 15.04 7.72 -5.07
N PRO A 73 14.16 6.96 -4.38
CA PRO A 73 12.96 7.55 -3.80
C PRO A 73 13.29 8.58 -2.71
N LEU A 74 14.37 8.40 -1.94
CA LEU A 74 14.77 9.36 -0.92
C LEU A 74 15.12 10.74 -1.50
N LEU A 75 15.99 10.77 -2.52
CA LEU A 75 16.44 12.00 -3.14
C LEU A 75 15.32 12.69 -3.93
N PHE A 76 14.47 11.93 -4.62
CA PHE A 76 13.28 12.49 -5.25
C PHE A 76 12.29 13.04 -4.21
N GLY A 77 12.11 12.38 -3.07
CA GLY A 77 11.26 12.86 -1.99
C GLY A 77 11.78 14.17 -1.42
N LEU A 78 13.10 14.26 -1.18
CA LEU A 78 13.76 15.49 -0.75
C LEU A 78 13.60 16.61 -1.78
N LEU A 79 13.72 16.30 -3.08
CA LEU A 79 13.50 17.25 -4.16
C LEU A 79 12.09 17.84 -4.10
N LEU A 80 11.05 17.02 -3.91
CA LEU A 80 9.67 17.51 -3.77
C LEU A 80 9.49 18.41 -2.55
N VAL A 81 10.13 18.08 -1.43
CA VAL A 81 10.12 18.92 -0.22
C VAL A 81 10.81 20.26 -0.49
N VAL A 82 11.98 20.26 -1.12
CA VAL A 82 12.69 21.50 -1.49
C VAL A 82 11.85 22.33 -2.45
N GLN A 83 11.25 21.70 -3.47
CA GLN A 83 10.38 22.37 -4.43
C GLN A 83 9.20 23.08 -3.75
N THR A 84 8.61 22.49 -2.70
CA THR A 84 7.52 23.09 -1.92
C THR A 84 7.88 24.44 -1.31
N PHE A 85 9.14 24.64 -0.91
CA PHE A 85 9.60 25.89 -0.30
C PHE A 85 10.30 26.82 -1.30
N ALA A 86 10.89 26.28 -2.36
CA ALA A 86 11.68 27.02 -3.32
C ALA A 86 10.87 27.62 -4.48
N LEU A 87 9.70 27.06 -4.80
CA LEU A 87 8.88 27.48 -5.93
C LEU A 87 7.46 27.87 -5.50
N PRO A 88 6.82 28.85 -6.18
CA PRO A 88 5.43 29.21 -5.93
C PRO A 88 4.49 28.17 -6.55
N LEU A 89 4.21 27.09 -5.80
CA LEU A 89 3.30 26.03 -6.24
C LEU A 89 1.84 26.43 -6.03
N THR A 90 1.00 26.18 -7.04
CA THR A 90 -0.46 26.36 -6.94
C THR A 90 -1.09 25.39 -5.94
N GLU A 91 -0.59 24.14 -5.91
CA GLU A 91 -1.09 23.07 -5.03
C GLU A 91 0.06 22.38 -4.28
N PRO A 92 0.61 22.99 -3.21
CA PRO A 92 1.70 22.42 -2.42
C PRO A 92 1.36 21.05 -1.78
N SER A 93 0.08 20.79 -1.57
CA SER A 93 -0.46 19.55 -1.01
C SER A 93 -0.05 18.31 -1.83
N MET A 94 0.03 18.44 -3.17
CA MET A 94 0.41 17.35 -4.07
C MET A 94 1.88 16.96 -3.92
N ASN A 95 2.76 17.93 -3.63
CA ASN A 95 4.16 17.65 -3.35
C ASN A 95 4.33 16.87 -2.04
N TRP A 96 3.57 17.21 -1.00
CA TRP A 96 3.58 16.47 0.26
C TRP A 96 3.07 15.04 0.10
N LEU A 97 1.99 14.85 -0.67
CA LEU A 97 1.49 13.52 -1.01
C LEU A 97 2.54 12.70 -1.77
N GLY A 98 3.16 13.28 -2.80
CA GLY A 98 4.23 12.66 -3.57
C GLY A 98 5.44 12.29 -2.70
N ALA A 99 5.86 13.18 -1.81
CA ALA A 99 6.94 12.92 -0.86
C ALA A 99 6.58 11.77 0.09
N GLY A 100 5.33 11.69 0.55
CA GLY A 100 4.81 10.56 1.32
C GLY A 100 4.91 9.24 0.57
N TYR A 101 4.49 9.19 -0.69
CA TYR A 101 4.62 7.99 -1.52
C TYR A 101 6.06 7.56 -1.76
N LEU A 102 6.96 8.52 -1.95
CA LEU A 102 8.39 8.24 -2.09
C LEU A 102 8.99 7.74 -0.77
N LEU A 103 8.53 8.24 0.37
CA LEU A 103 8.86 7.66 1.68
C LEU A 103 8.34 6.21 1.78
N ALA A 104 7.11 5.93 1.36
CA ALA A 104 6.58 4.56 1.34
C ALA A 104 7.41 3.64 0.42
N ALA A 105 7.83 4.11 -0.76
CA ALA A 105 8.71 3.37 -1.67
C ALA A 105 10.10 3.11 -1.05
N PHE A 106 10.67 4.10 -0.37
CA PHE A 106 11.93 3.97 0.39
C PHE A 106 11.82 2.89 1.47
N LEU A 107 10.72 2.89 2.22
CA LEU A 107 10.43 1.91 3.27
C LEU A 107 10.17 0.51 2.71
N ALA A 108 9.42 0.39 1.61
CA ALA A 108 9.17 -0.87 0.92
C ALA A 108 10.49 -1.49 0.40
N THR A 109 11.38 -0.67 -0.15
CA THR A 109 12.71 -1.10 -0.60
C THR A 109 13.55 -1.65 0.56
N HIS A 110 13.56 -0.93 1.70
CA HIS A 110 14.26 -1.38 2.90
C HIS A 110 13.62 -2.63 3.53
N ALA A 111 12.30 -2.73 3.49
CA ALA A 111 11.57 -3.91 3.97
C ALA A 111 11.96 -5.15 3.16
N GLY A 112 11.92 -5.06 1.82
CA GLY A 112 12.35 -6.15 0.94
C GLY A 112 13.81 -6.55 1.15
N TYR A 113 14.70 -5.55 1.26
CA TYR A 113 16.11 -5.79 1.57
C TYR A 113 16.29 -6.52 2.91
N THR A 114 15.61 -6.06 3.96
CA THR A 114 15.70 -6.61 5.31
C THR A 114 15.14 -8.04 5.38
N ILE A 115 13.99 -8.29 4.76
CA ILE A 115 13.38 -9.61 4.65
C ILE A 115 14.31 -10.58 3.90
N SER A 116 14.94 -10.12 2.81
CA SER A 116 15.90 -10.91 2.04
C SER A 116 17.14 -11.28 2.89
N ARG A 117 17.71 -10.30 3.61
CA ARG A 117 18.84 -10.52 4.55
C ARG A 117 18.47 -11.48 5.69
N ALA A 118 17.23 -11.44 6.15
CA ALA A 118 16.69 -12.37 7.14
C ALA A 118 16.40 -13.78 6.57
N ARG A 119 16.61 -14.02 5.27
CA ARG A 119 16.30 -15.28 4.55
C ARG A 119 14.81 -15.65 4.62
N LEU A 120 13.95 -14.64 4.57
CA LEU A 120 12.49 -14.79 4.70
C LEU A 120 11.73 -14.44 3.41
N MET A 121 12.43 -14.27 2.29
CA MET A 121 11.85 -13.81 1.02
C MET A 121 10.74 -14.72 0.51
N GLN A 122 10.95 -16.05 0.48
CA GLN A 122 9.93 -16.99 0.03
C GLN A 122 8.66 -16.89 0.87
N THR A 123 8.79 -16.79 2.20
CA THR A 123 7.64 -16.62 3.10
C THR A 123 6.91 -15.31 2.82
N ALA A 124 7.64 -14.21 2.63
CA ALA A 124 7.05 -12.92 2.31
C ALA A 124 6.26 -12.96 0.99
N LEU A 125 6.80 -13.61 -0.05
CA LEU A 125 6.12 -13.77 -1.33
C LEU A 125 4.83 -14.60 -1.22
N VAL A 126 4.84 -15.69 -0.46
CA VAL A 126 3.64 -16.52 -0.22
C VAL A 126 2.56 -15.72 0.54
N TRP A 127 2.94 -15.02 1.60
CA TRP A 127 1.99 -14.16 2.35
C TRP A 127 1.47 -13.00 1.50
N GLY A 128 2.32 -12.41 0.67
CA GLY A 128 1.94 -11.35 -0.26
C GLY A 128 0.97 -11.85 -1.34
N ALA A 129 1.26 -13.00 -1.94
CA ALA A 129 0.40 -13.63 -2.94
C ALA A 129 -0.98 -13.93 -2.36
N PHE A 130 -1.04 -14.56 -1.18
CA PHE A 130 -2.31 -14.85 -0.51
C PHE A 130 -3.09 -13.56 -0.19
N ALA A 131 -2.40 -12.53 0.31
CA ALA A 131 -3.03 -11.24 0.59
C ALA A 131 -3.63 -10.60 -0.67
N LEU A 132 -2.86 -10.55 -1.77
CA LEU A 132 -3.31 -10.02 -3.05
C LEU A 132 -4.49 -10.82 -3.61
N GLN A 133 -4.47 -12.16 -3.52
CA GLN A 133 -5.61 -12.99 -3.94
C GLN A 133 -6.86 -12.68 -3.11
N VAL A 134 -6.77 -12.67 -1.77
CA VAL A 134 -7.91 -12.39 -0.88
C VAL A 134 -8.48 -11.01 -1.15
N GLY A 135 -7.62 -9.99 -1.24
CA GLY A 135 -8.07 -8.64 -1.52
C GLY A 135 -8.59 -8.46 -2.94
N GLY A 136 -8.02 -9.14 -3.94
CA GLY A 136 -8.53 -9.18 -5.31
C GLY A 136 -9.92 -9.83 -5.42
N LEU A 137 -10.14 -10.94 -4.71
CA LEU A 137 -11.46 -11.58 -4.58
C LEU A 137 -12.46 -10.61 -3.94
N PHE A 138 -12.06 -9.88 -2.91
CA PHE A 138 -12.91 -8.85 -2.29
C PHE A 138 -13.22 -7.69 -3.25
N ALA A 139 -12.25 -7.31 -4.09
CA ALA A 139 -12.45 -6.27 -5.11
C ALA A 139 -13.44 -6.74 -6.20
N VAL A 140 -13.33 -7.99 -6.67
CA VAL A 140 -14.29 -8.60 -7.60
C VAL A 140 -15.67 -8.73 -6.96
N PHE A 141 -15.75 -9.17 -5.70
CA PHE A 141 -17.00 -9.17 -4.94
C PHE A 141 -17.65 -7.78 -4.93
N SER A 142 -16.86 -6.74 -4.66
CA SER A 142 -17.34 -5.35 -4.68
C SER A 142 -17.86 -4.93 -6.06
N GLN A 143 -17.20 -5.34 -7.15
CA GLN A 143 -17.71 -5.11 -8.51
C GLN A 143 -19.04 -5.82 -8.77
N VAL A 144 -19.19 -7.06 -8.31
CA VAL A 144 -20.44 -7.83 -8.45
C VAL A 144 -21.58 -7.14 -7.70
N ILE A 145 -21.35 -6.71 -6.46
CA ILE A 145 -22.32 -5.92 -5.69
C ILE A 145 -22.72 -4.65 -6.44
N GLN A 146 -21.75 -3.92 -7.00
CA GLN A 146 -21.99 -2.68 -7.75
C GLN A 146 -22.75 -2.92 -9.06
N LEU A 147 -22.48 -4.03 -9.75
CA LEU A 147 -23.18 -4.43 -10.96
C LEU A 147 -24.68 -4.67 -10.69
N PHE A 148 -25.01 -5.30 -9.56
CA PHE A 148 -26.38 -5.61 -9.17
C PHE A 148 -27.07 -4.55 -8.32
N HIS A 149 -26.43 -3.39 -8.08
CA HIS A 149 -27.00 -2.30 -7.29
C HIS A 149 -27.37 -2.70 -5.85
N LEU A 150 -26.51 -3.52 -5.22
CA LEU A 150 -26.73 -4.08 -3.88
C LEU A 150 -25.90 -3.41 -2.78
N GLU A 151 -25.28 -2.26 -3.04
CA GLU A 151 -24.31 -1.60 -2.16
C GLU A 151 -24.92 -1.26 -0.79
N THR A 152 -26.18 -0.82 -0.77
CA THR A 152 -26.92 -0.48 0.46
C THR A 152 -27.09 -1.68 1.39
N LYS A 153 -27.10 -2.91 0.86
CA LYS A 153 -27.25 -4.15 1.65
C LYS A 153 -25.95 -4.59 2.32
N VAL A 154 -24.81 -4.13 1.85
CA VAL A 154 -23.48 -4.52 2.34
C VAL A 154 -22.69 -3.34 2.90
N THR A 155 -23.35 -2.21 3.13
CA THR A 155 -22.75 -1.07 3.84
C THR A 155 -22.31 -1.52 5.25
N PRO A 156 -21.11 -1.14 5.73
CA PRO A 156 -20.15 -0.18 5.17
C PRO A 156 -19.00 -0.82 4.37
N LEU A 157 -19.17 -2.01 3.80
CA LEU A 157 -18.08 -2.78 3.17
C LEU A 157 -17.83 -2.44 1.70
N VAL A 158 -18.87 -2.03 0.96
CA VAL A 158 -18.75 -1.64 -0.46
C VAL A 158 -19.22 -0.20 -0.62
N VAL A 159 -18.45 0.60 -1.35
CA VAL A 159 -18.82 1.98 -1.65
C VAL A 159 -20.09 2.05 -2.50
N ALA A 160 -21.05 2.84 -2.01
CA ALA A 160 -22.27 3.15 -2.74
C ALA A 160 -22.00 4.18 -3.83
N TYR A 161 -22.56 3.97 -5.02
CA TYR A 161 -22.48 4.95 -6.09
C TYR A 161 -23.47 6.08 -5.87
N ASN A 162 -22.97 7.30 -6.00
CA ASN A 162 -23.81 8.48 -6.08
C ASN A 162 -24.19 8.83 -7.54
N ILE A 163 -23.64 8.11 -8.53
CA ILE A 163 -23.89 8.30 -9.96
C ILE A 163 -24.71 7.11 -10.47
N THR A 164 -25.87 7.38 -11.09
CA THR A 164 -26.83 6.37 -11.53
C THR A 164 -26.80 6.06 -13.03
N VAL A 165 -26.10 6.85 -13.83
CA VAL A 165 -26.03 6.74 -15.31
C VAL A 165 -24.57 6.47 -15.74
N GLU A 166 -24.37 5.62 -16.75
CA GLU A 166 -23.04 5.25 -17.29
C GLU A 166 -22.02 4.76 -16.23
N ARG A 167 -22.51 3.98 -15.25
CA ARG A 167 -21.69 3.47 -14.15
C ARG A 167 -20.59 2.54 -14.65
N ARG A 168 -19.36 2.74 -14.17
CA ARG A 168 -18.21 1.87 -14.43
C ARG A 168 -17.70 1.23 -13.13
N PRO A 169 -18.00 -0.05 -12.85
CA PRO A 169 -17.60 -0.71 -11.61
C PRO A 169 -16.12 -0.49 -11.27
N PHE A 170 -15.86 0.07 -10.09
CA PHE A 170 -14.51 0.44 -9.64
C PHE A 170 -14.17 -0.12 -8.25
N GLY A 171 -15.01 -1.04 -7.72
CA GLY A 171 -14.83 -1.59 -6.38
C GLY A 171 -14.82 -0.47 -5.35
N ASN A 172 -13.96 -0.56 -4.35
CA ASN A 172 -13.79 0.51 -3.35
C ASN A 172 -12.77 1.58 -3.75
N MET A 173 -12.18 1.54 -4.94
CA MET A 173 -11.03 2.40 -5.27
C MET A 173 -11.40 3.74 -5.94
N ALA A 174 -12.69 3.98 -6.24
CA ALA A 174 -13.19 5.15 -6.98
C ALA A 174 -12.51 5.40 -8.36
N GLN A 175 -11.61 4.51 -8.79
CA GLN A 175 -10.76 4.63 -9.96
C GLN A 175 -10.61 3.25 -10.61
N ALA A 176 -11.23 3.07 -11.78
CA ALA A 176 -11.28 1.78 -12.48
C ALA A 176 -9.89 1.27 -12.91
N ASN A 177 -8.95 2.18 -13.21
CA ASN A 177 -7.56 1.84 -13.51
C ASN A 177 -6.83 1.25 -12.30
N HIS A 178 -7.01 1.81 -11.09
CA HIS A 178 -6.42 1.27 -9.86
C HIS A 178 -6.95 -0.14 -9.57
N LEU A 179 -8.26 -0.33 -9.75
CA LEU A 179 -8.89 -1.63 -9.63
C LEU A 179 -8.30 -2.66 -10.61
N ALA A 180 -8.15 -2.28 -11.88
CA ALA A 180 -7.62 -3.19 -12.90
C ALA A 180 -6.18 -3.62 -12.56
N SER A 181 -5.32 -2.68 -12.14
CA SER A 181 -3.97 -2.99 -11.67
C SER A 181 -3.97 -3.92 -10.47
N TYR A 182 -4.86 -3.69 -9.51
CA TYR A 182 -4.94 -4.52 -8.32
C TYR A 182 -5.42 -5.96 -8.61
N ILE A 183 -6.42 -6.12 -9.49
CA ILE A 183 -6.85 -7.44 -9.97
C ILE A 183 -5.71 -8.14 -10.73
N ALA A 184 -4.94 -7.42 -11.55
CA ALA A 184 -3.78 -8.00 -12.23
C ALA A 184 -2.73 -8.53 -11.23
N PHE A 185 -2.47 -7.82 -10.13
CA PHE A 185 -1.60 -8.33 -9.06
C PHE A 185 -2.19 -9.54 -8.33
N ALA A 186 -3.50 -9.57 -8.10
CA ALA A 186 -4.18 -10.72 -7.51
C ALA A 186 -4.05 -11.97 -8.41
N MET A 187 -4.24 -11.79 -9.72
CA MET A 187 -4.07 -12.85 -10.73
C MET A 187 -2.62 -13.33 -10.82
N ALA A 188 -1.64 -12.42 -10.76
CA ALA A 188 -0.22 -12.78 -10.76
C ALA A 188 0.21 -13.56 -9.50
N GLY A 189 -0.54 -13.40 -8.41
CA GLY A 189 -0.32 -14.15 -7.17
C GLY A 189 -0.97 -15.53 -7.14
N ALA A 190 -1.90 -15.84 -8.05
CA ALA A 190 -2.66 -17.10 -8.12
C ALA A 190 -1.88 -18.24 -8.80
#